data_AF-D3NVG1-F1
#
_entry.id   AF-D3NVG1-F1
#
_cell.length_a   1.000
_cell.length_b   1.000
_cell.length_c   1.000
_cell.angle_alpha   90.00
_cell.angle_beta   90.00
_cell.angle_gamma   90.00
#
_symmetry.space_group_name_H-M   'P 1'
#
loop_
_entity.id
_entity.type
_entity.pdbx_description
1 polymer ?
#
loop_
_entity_poly.entity_id
_entity_poly.type
_entity_poly.pdbx_seq_one_letter_code
_entity_poly.pdbx_strand_id
1 'polypeptide(L)'
;MTSSETLRPREFYMIGAVNVKKISASSAAHIALLDRFIQLTEDSIVDQDDAFVRDSLVDLLSNLRGERADYAEIIGASALNRAV
;
A
#
# COMPACT_ATOMS: atom_id res chain seq x y z
N MET A 1 -32.79 -1.52 -29.26
CA MET A 1 -32.14 -0.19 -29.13
C MET A 1 -31.78 -0.01 -27.68
N THR A 2 -30.55 -0.39 -27.30
CA THR A 2 -30.04 -0.16 -25.95
C THR A 2 -29.58 1.30 -25.89
N SER A 3 -30.30 2.12 -25.12
CA SER A 3 -29.89 3.49 -24.81
C SER A 3 -28.47 3.46 -24.24
N SER A 4 -27.51 4.00 -24.97
CA SER A 4 -26.19 4.31 -24.41
C SER A 4 -26.37 5.51 -23.49
N GLU A 5 -26.69 5.23 -22.23
CA GLU A 5 -26.79 6.22 -21.17
C GLU A 5 -25.42 6.87 -21.02
N THR A 6 -25.26 8.03 -21.65
CA THR A 6 -24.00 8.77 -21.66
C THR A 6 -23.90 9.46 -20.31
N LEU A 7 -23.11 8.87 -19.42
CA LEU A 7 -22.89 9.37 -18.07
C LEU A 7 -22.51 10.86 -18.10
N ARG A 8 -23.10 11.63 -17.20
CA ARG A 8 -22.85 13.07 -17.12
C ARG A 8 -21.46 13.31 -16.53
N PRO A 9 -20.78 14.42 -16.87
CA PRO A 9 -19.42 14.72 -16.38
C PRO A 9 -19.26 14.62 -14.85
N ARG A 10 -20.30 14.97 -14.08
CA ARG A 10 -20.32 14.85 -12.61
C ARG A 10 -20.32 13.41 -12.11
N GLU A 11 -20.94 12.48 -12.84
CA GLU A 11 -21.01 11.06 -12.49
C GLU A 11 -19.65 10.39 -12.74
N PHE A 12 -18.96 10.73 -13.82
CA PHE A 12 -17.58 10.29 -14.07
C PHE A 12 -16.60 10.78 -12.99
N TYR A 13 -16.72 12.04 -12.58
CA TYR A 13 -15.88 12.62 -11.52
C TYR A 13 -16.11 11.95 -10.16
N MET A 14 -17.37 11.65 -9.81
CA MET A 14 -17.73 10.91 -8.60
C MET A 14 -17.12 9.50 -8.58
N ILE A 15 -17.15 8.77 -9.70
CA ILE A 15 -16.57 7.42 -9.81
C ILE A 15 -15.04 7.47 -9.62
N GLY A 16 -14.36 8.43 -10.25
CA GLY A 16 -12.92 8.65 -10.07
C GLY A 16 -12.55 8.92 -8.61
N ALA A 17 -13.27 9.81 -7.94
CA ALA A 17 -13.03 10.15 -6.54
C ALA A 17 -13.30 8.98 -5.57
N VAL A 18 -14.31 8.13 -5.86
CA VAL A 18 -14.60 6.91 -5.09
C VAL A 18 -13.49 5.88 -5.26
N ASN A 19 -12.95 5.72 -6.47
CA ASN A 19 -11.85 4.79 -6.74
C ASN A 19 -10.57 5.21 -6.02
N VAL A 20 -10.23 6.50 -6.04
CA VAL A 20 -9.07 7.03 -5.28
C VAL A 20 -9.21 6.77 -3.79
N LYS A 21 -10.40 6.98 -3.20
CA LYS A 21 -10.64 6.67 -1.77
C LYS A 21 -10.45 5.19 -1.45
N LYS A 22 -10.93 4.30 -2.33
CA LYS A 22 -10.79 2.84 -2.14
C LYS A 22 -9.33 2.39 -2.25
N ILE A 23 -8.59 2.94 -3.22
CA ILE A 23 -7.15 2.67 -3.38
C ILE A 23 -6.41 3.10 -2.11
N SER A 24 -6.58 4.35 -1.66
CA SER A 24 -5.90 4.83 -0.45
C SER A 24 -6.25 4.02 0.80
N ALA A 25 -7.52 3.61 0.96
CA ALA A 25 -7.94 2.78 2.09
C ALA A 25 -7.30 1.38 2.04
N SER A 26 -7.25 0.76 0.86
CA SER A 26 -6.59 -0.54 0.67
C SER A 26 -5.09 -0.44 0.94
N SER A 27 -4.41 0.57 0.38
CA SER A 27 -2.98 0.81 0.61
C SER A 27 -2.68 1.04 2.09
N ALA A 28 -3.52 1.79 2.82
CA ALA A 28 -3.36 2.00 4.25
C ALA A 28 -3.51 0.69 5.04
N ALA A 29 -4.44 -0.18 4.66
CA ALA A 29 -4.58 -1.50 5.28
C ALA A 29 -3.33 -2.37 5.05
N HIS A 30 -2.75 -2.32 3.84
CA HIS A 30 -1.53 -3.06 3.51
C HIS A 30 -0.32 -2.53 4.31
N ILE A 31 -0.15 -1.21 4.42
CA ILE A 31 0.90 -0.61 5.25
C ILE A 31 0.76 -1.06 6.71
N ALA A 32 -0.45 -1.06 7.27
CA ALA A 32 -0.66 -1.50 8.65
C ALA A 32 -0.30 -2.98 8.88
N LEU A 33 -0.49 -3.84 7.88
CA LEU A 33 -0.04 -5.23 7.93
C LEU A 33 1.49 -5.32 7.82
N LEU A 34 2.09 -4.61 6.86
CA LEU A 34 3.53 -4.56 6.67
C LEU A 34 4.26 -4.02 7.90
N ASP A 35 3.74 -2.99 8.55
CA ASP A 35 4.28 -2.45 9.81
C ASP A 35 4.38 -3.53 10.89
N ARG A 36 3.36 -4.38 11.03
CA ARG A 36 3.36 -5.49 12.00
C ARG A 36 4.35 -6.59 11.61
N PHE A 37 4.44 -6.93 10.32
CA PHE A 37 5.39 -7.93 9.83
C PHE A 37 6.84 -7.47 9.94
N ILE A 38 7.09 -6.19 9.70
CA ILE A 38 8.39 -5.55 9.89
C ILE A 38 8.81 -5.66 11.35
N GLN A 39 7.94 -5.26 12.28
CA GLN A 39 8.21 -5.37 13.72
C GLN A 39 8.51 -6.82 14.13
N LEU A 40 7.67 -7.76 13.71
CA LEU A 40 7.88 -9.19 14.00
C LEU A 40 9.22 -9.70 13.45
N THR A 41 9.62 -9.24 12.27
CA THR A 41 10.89 -9.64 11.62
C THR A 41 12.08 -9.02 12.35
N GLU A 42 11.99 -7.76 12.76
CA GLU A 42 13.00 -7.08 13.57
C GLU A 42 13.21 -7.79 14.92
N ASP A 43 12.13 -8.14 15.61
CA ASP A 43 12.19 -8.91 16.85
C ASP A 43 12.82 -10.29 16.62
N SER A 44 12.43 -10.97 15.54
CA SER A 44 12.99 -12.29 15.19
C SER A 44 14.49 -12.24 14.86
N ILE A 45 14.99 -11.13 14.31
CA ILE A 45 16.43 -10.95 14.04
C ILE A 45 17.22 -10.86 15.35
N VAL A 46 16.69 -10.14 16.34
CA VAL A 46 17.35 -9.93 17.64
C VAL A 46 17.52 -11.26 18.38
N ASP A 47 16.50 -12.11 18.33
CA ASP A 47 16.48 -13.39 19.04
C ASP A 47 17.14 -14.54 18.26
N GLN A 48 17.64 -14.31 17.04
CA GLN A 48 18.17 -15.37 16.19
C GLN A 48 19.67 -15.60 16.40
N ASP A 49 20.04 -16.82 16.82
CA ASP A 49 21.42 -17.25 17.03
C ASP A 49 22.13 -17.70 15.75
N ASP A 50 21.39 -18.26 14.79
CA ASP A 50 21.94 -18.74 13.53
C ASP A 50 22.27 -17.57 12.57
N ALA A 51 23.54 -17.44 12.19
CA ALA A 51 24.01 -16.34 11.36
C ALA A 51 23.42 -16.35 9.94
N PHE A 52 23.19 -17.52 9.35
CA PHE A 52 22.60 -17.64 8.02
C PHE A 52 21.12 -17.25 8.05
N VAL A 53 20.38 -17.71 9.07
CA VAL A 53 18.97 -17.33 9.21
C VAL A 53 18.84 -15.84 9.51
N ARG A 54 19.73 -15.27 10.33
CA ARG A 54 19.75 -13.83 10.61
C ARG A 54 19.94 -13.00 9.34
N ASP A 55 20.87 -13.40 8.46
CA ASP A 55 21.12 -12.74 7.18
C ASP A 55 19.89 -12.80 6.27
N SER A 56 19.27 -13.98 6.14
CA SER A 56 18.02 -14.17 5.40
C SER A 56 16.86 -13.30 5.94
N LEU A 57 16.77 -13.12 7.26
CA LEU A 57 15.77 -12.23 7.87
C LEU A 57 16.07 -10.74 7.58
N VAL A 58 17.33 -10.34 7.49
CA VAL A 58 17.73 -8.98 7.09
C VAL A 58 17.33 -8.70 5.64
N ASP A 59 17.50 -9.68 4.74
CA ASP A 59 17.03 -9.58 3.36
C ASP A 59 15.50 -9.48 3.29
N LEU A 60 14.79 -10.32 4.06
CA LEU A 60 13.33 -10.26 4.16
C LEU A 60 12.87 -8.87 4.67
N LEU A 61 13.50 -8.36 5.72
CA LEU A 61 13.20 -7.04 6.27
C LEU A 61 13.37 -5.93 5.23
N SER A 62 14.41 -6.03 4.40
CA SER A 62 14.65 -5.08 3.31
C SER A 62 13.53 -5.10 2.27
N ASN A 63 13.05 -6.28 1.88
CA ASN A 63 11.92 -6.43 0.97
C ASN A 63 10.62 -5.86 1.56
N LEU A 64 10.32 -6.16 2.82
CA LEU A 64 9.12 -5.65 3.50
C LEU A 64 9.11 -4.12 3.59
N ARG A 65 10.27 -3.51 3.88
CA ARG A 65 10.42 -2.05 3.90
C ARG A 65 10.25 -1.44 2.51
N GLY A 66 10.74 -2.10 1.47
CA GLY A 66 10.53 -1.70 0.07
C GLY A 66 9.04 -1.70 -0.30
N GLU A 67 8.35 -2.81 -0.09
CA GLU A 67 6.90 -2.91 -0.37
C GLU A 67 6.09 -1.86 0.40
N ARG A 68 6.45 -1.61 1.66
CA ARG A 68 5.80 -0.58 2.48
C ARG A 68 5.98 0.81 1.88
N ALA A 69 7.17 1.12 1.37
CA ALA A 69 7.47 2.40 0.72
C ALA A 69 6.61 2.57 -0.55
N ASP A 70 6.48 1.52 -1.37
CA ASP A 70 5.65 1.56 -2.58
C ASP A 70 4.18 1.90 -2.26
N TYR A 71 3.60 1.28 -1.22
CA TYR A 71 2.24 1.64 -0.80
C TYR A 71 2.14 3.07 -0.26
N ALA A 72 3.17 3.58 0.42
CA ALA A 72 3.20 4.96 0.88
C ALA A 72 3.25 5.95 -0.29
N GLU A 73 4.00 5.63 -1.35
CA GLU A 73 4.02 6.40 -2.60
C GLU A 73 2.64 6.43 -3.27
N ILE A 74 1.94 5.29 -3.33
CA ILE A 74 0.57 5.22 -3.89
C ILE A 74 -0.38 6.16 -3.12
N ILE A 75 -0.29 6.19 -1.78
CA ILE A 75 -1.10 7.11 -0.96
C ILE A 75 -0.71 8.57 -1.24
N GLY A 76 0.58 8.87 -1.31
CA GLY A 76 1.10 10.20 -1.60
C GLY A 76 0.65 10.72 -2.96
N ALA A 77 0.79 9.91 -4.02
CA ALA A 77 0.35 10.23 -5.37
C ALA A 77 -1.18 10.41 -5.44
N SER A 78 -1.94 9.58 -4.72
CA SER A 78 -3.40 9.68 -4.62
C SER A 78 -3.85 10.98 -3.94
N ALA A 79 -3.11 11.45 -2.93
CA ALA A 79 -3.38 12.71 -2.25
C ALA A 79 -3.09 13.92 -3.15
N LEU A 80 -1.98 13.90 -3.89
CA LEU A 80 -1.62 14.94 -4.84
C LEU A 80 -2.68 15.07 -5.96
N ASN A 81 -3.11 13.94 -6.53
CA ASN A 81 -4.14 13.92 -7.59
C ASN A 81 -5.52 14.42 -7.15
N ARG A 82 -5.81 14.51 -5.83
CA ARG A 82 -7.05 15.12 -5.32
C ARG A 82 -6.93 16.64 -5.18
N ALA A 83 -5.72 17.16 -4.99
CA ALA A 83 -5.47 18.58 -4.70
C ALA A 83 -5.36 19.46 -5.95
N VAL A 84 -5.23 18.85 -7.14
CA VAL A 84 -5.20 19.50 -8.46
C VAL A 84 -6.58 19.39 -9.11
#